data_AF-A0A8T4U8I1-F1
#
_entry.id   AF-A0A8T4U8I1-F1
#
_cell.length_a   1.000
_cell.length_b   1.000
_cell.length_c   1.000
_cell.angle_alpha   90.00
_cell.angle_beta   90.00
_cell.angle_gamma   90.00
#
_symmetry.space_group_name_H-M   'P 1'
#
loop_
_entity.id
_entity.type
_entity.pdbx_description
1 polymer ?
#
loop_
_entity_poly.entity_id
_entity_poly.type
_entity_poly.pdbx_seq_one_letter_code
_entity_poly.pdbx_strand_id
1 'polypeptide(L)'
;MNKKAIFMPLLSFFVLIILTYSYYELVVKDVEDKSSTIGLNQAELVNAYNKGIENEFNAEKAVSHSLNSAINEFSKNGGVNGKCNNLWKFNSDCEPDLEKNFINVFTNELLKYGYDAKEIKINDNSITIILNDFTYKKELKNFNLEYSLPIAVRKELDIDLNKLNSLKDQVKKCLEEGKPLNTCTNEKTEVQENLMVFSIENNKNILIYTEKIETKKPVFVFKINTRDTGIKRETVF
;
A
#
# COMPACT_ATOMS: atom_id res chain seq x y z
N MET A 1 -41.53 76.89 34.35
CA MET A 1 -41.15 75.46 34.14
C MET A 1 -39.65 75.32 34.26
N ASN A 2 -39.18 74.41 35.12
CA ASN A 2 -37.77 74.27 35.48
C ASN A 2 -37.03 73.50 34.38
N LYS A 3 -36.24 74.20 33.54
CA LYS A 3 -35.58 73.62 32.34
C LYS A 3 -34.64 72.44 32.64
N LYS A 4 -34.24 72.26 33.90
CA LYS A 4 -33.40 71.13 34.36
C LYS A 4 -34.17 69.81 34.51
N ALA A 5 -35.49 69.84 34.74
CA ALA A 5 -36.29 68.65 35.00
C ALA A 5 -36.64 67.84 33.74
N ILE A 6 -36.63 68.48 32.56
CA ILE A 6 -36.89 67.83 31.27
C ILE A 6 -35.61 67.18 30.70
N PHE A 7 -34.44 67.73 31.03
CA PHE A 7 -33.16 67.27 30.50
C PHE A 7 -32.68 65.95 31.13
N MET A 8 -32.98 65.74 32.42
CA MET A 8 -32.57 64.55 33.16
C MET A 8 -33.17 63.23 32.60
N PRO A 9 -34.49 63.12 32.35
CA PRO A 9 -35.07 61.92 31.75
C PRO A 9 -34.61 61.68 30.31
N LEU A 10 -34.37 62.76 29.54
CA LEU A 10 -33.87 62.68 28.16
C LEU A 10 -32.43 62.16 28.12
N LEU A 11 -31.57 62.63 29.03
CA LEU A 11 -30.20 62.16 29.15
C LEU A 11 -30.15 60.68 29.56
N SER A 12 -30.98 60.26 30.53
CA SER A 12 -31.05 58.86 30.94
C SER A 12 -31.54 57.94 29.81
N PHE A 13 -32.45 58.40 28.96
CA PHE A 13 -32.91 57.65 27.80
C PHE A 13 -31.81 57.49 26.74
N PHE A 14 -31.04 58.55 26.47
CA PHE A 14 -29.87 58.49 25.58
C PHE A 14 -28.77 57.58 26.11
N VAL A 15 -28.48 57.63 27.41
CA VAL A 15 -27.50 56.74 28.04
C VAL A 15 -27.95 55.29 27.95
N LEU A 16 -29.24 55.00 28.14
CA LEU A 16 -29.79 53.64 27.99
C LEU A 16 -29.65 53.12 26.55
N ILE A 17 -29.87 53.97 25.54
CA ILE A 17 -29.69 53.61 24.12
C ILE A 17 -28.21 53.32 23.83
N ILE A 18 -27.30 54.17 24.32
CA ILE A 18 -25.85 53.96 24.11
C ILE A 18 -25.40 52.68 24.80
N LEU A 19 -25.86 52.40 26.03
CA LEU A 19 -25.52 51.19 26.75
C LEU A 19 -26.09 49.93 26.09
N THR A 20 -27.33 49.96 25.61
CA THR A 20 -27.93 48.83 24.90
C THR A 20 -27.28 48.57 23.55
N TYR A 21 -26.94 49.63 22.80
CA TYR A 21 -26.18 49.50 21.55
C TYR A 21 -24.75 48.97 21.79
N SER A 22 -24.06 49.48 22.82
CA SER A 22 -22.72 49.01 23.19
C SER A 22 -22.74 47.55 23.64
N TYR A 23 -23.75 47.13 24.39
CA TYR A 23 -23.95 45.73 24.78
C TYR A 23 -24.23 44.83 23.58
N TYR A 24 -25.03 45.28 22.62
CA TYR A 24 -25.30 44.55 21.38
C TYR A 24 -24.02 44.36 20.53
N GLU A 25 -23.23 45.41 20.32
CA GLU A 25 -21.95 45.32 19.60
C GLU A 25 -20.92 44.45 20.33
N LEU A 26 -20.79 44.57 21.66
CA LEU A 26 -19.77 43.86 22.42
C LEU A 26 -20.11 42.40 22.73
N VAL A 27 -21.38 42.08 23.01
CA VAL A 27 -21.76 40.77 23.55
C VAL A 27 -22.49 39.93 22.52
N VAL A 28 -23.43 40.50 21.77
CA VAL A 28 -24.25 39.71 20.83
C VAL A 28 -23.48 39.46 19.54
N LYS A 29 -22.89 40.50 18.95
CA LYS A 29 -22.14 40.42 17.70
C LYS A 29 -20.87 39.57 17.82
N ASP A 30 -20.15 39.74 18.93
CA ASP A 30 -18.91 39.01 19.22
C ASP A 30 -19.18 37.51 19.53
N VAL A 31 -20.36 37.17 20.05
CA VAL A 31 -20.80 35.78 20.26
C VAL A 31 -21.28 35.12 18.96
N GLU A 32 -22.02 35.83 18.10
CA GLU A 32 -22.40 35.31 16.77
C GLU A 32 -21.16 35.00 15.91
N ASP A 33 -20.20 35.93 15.84
CA ASP A 33 -18.95 35.75 15.08
C ASP A 33 -18.08 34.61 15.65
N LYS A 34 -17.99 34.46 16.97
CA LYS A 34 -17.26 33.34 17.59
C LYS A 34 -17.96 32.00 17.39
N SER A 35 -19.29 31.94 17.50
CA SER A 35 -20.05 30.69 17.30
C SER A 35 -19.93 30.18 15.86
N SER A 36 -19.98 31.07 14.86
CA SER A 36 -19.81 30.70 13.46
C SER A 36 -18.38 30.18 13.20
N THR A 37 -17.38 30.82 13.81
CA THR A 37 -15.98 30.40 13.71
C THR A 37 -15.74 29.04 14.39
N ILE A 38 -16.36 28.78 15.55
CA ILE A 38 -16.29 27.47 16.23
C ILE A 38 -16.92 26.38 15.37
N GLY A 39 -18.10 26.63 14.79
CA GLY A 39 -18.76 25.68 13.89
C GLY A 39 -17.93 25.36 12.65
N LEU A 40 -17.31 26.36 12.03
CA LEU A 40 -16.41 26.17 10.89
C LEU A 40 -15.16 25.35 11.25
N ASN A 41 -14.56 25.59 12.42
CA ASN A 41 -13.40 24.83 12.88
C ASN A 41 -13.76 23.37 13.19
N GLN A 42 -14.91 23.13 13.82
CA GLN A 42 -15.42 21.77 14.06
C GLN A 42 -15.71 21.04 12.75
N ALA A 43 -16.35 21.70 11.79
CA ALA A 43 -16.58 21.13 10.46
C ALA A 43 -15.27 20.79 9.75
N GLU A 44 -14.24 21.63 9.88
CA GLU A 44 -12.93 21.38 9.27
C GLU A 44 -12.19 20.19 9.90
N LEU A 45 -12.24 20.06 11.23
CA LEU A 45 -11.70 18.91 11.94
C LEU A 45 -12.37 17.60 11.49
N VAL A 46 -13.70 17.60 11.40
CA VAL A 46 -14.47 16.45 10.90
C VAL A 46 -14.12 16.13 9.46
N ASN A 47 -13.93 17.14 8.60
CA ASN A 47 -13.51 16.95 7.22
C ASN A 47 -12.11 16.35 7.11
N ALA A 48 -11.14 16.85 7.89
CA ALA A 48 -9.79 16.30 7.93
C ALA A 48 -9.79 14.82 8.34
N TYR A 49 -10.59 14.47 9.36
CA TYR A 49 -10.78 13.09 9.81
C TYR A 49 -11.41 12.20 8.74
N ASN A 50 -12.50 12.63 8.11
CA ASN A 50 -13.18 11.86 7.07
C ASN A 50 -12.26 11.62 5.86
N LYS A 51 -11.46 12.62 5.46
CA LYS A 51 -10.43 12.46 4.42
C LYS A 51 -9.35 11.46 4.83
N GLY A 52 -8.96 11.45 6.10
CA GLY A 52 -8.03 10.46 6.65
C GLY A 52 -8.56 9.04 6.50
N ILE A 53 -9.81 8.78 6.91
CA ILE A 53 -10.47 7.47 6.76
C ILE A 53 -10.56 7.07 5.29
N GLU A 54 -11.00 7.98 4.43
CA GLU A 54 -11.12 7.70 3.01
C GLU A 54 -9.77 7.33 2.39
N ASN A 55 -8.71 8.05 2.77
CA ASN A 55 -7.35 7.75 2.32
C ASN A 55 -6.86 6.38 2.82
N GLU A 56 -7.08 6.06 4.10
CA GLU A 56 -6.75 4.74 4.66
C GLU A 56 -7.46 3.62 3.91
N PHE A 57 -8.77 3.74 3.68
CA PHE A 57 -9.55 2.74 2.95
C PHE A 57 -9.09 2.59 1.50
N ASN A 58 -8.80 3.70 0.81
CA ASN A 58 -8.29 3.66 -0.56
C ASN A 58 -6.89 3.05 -0.63
N ALA A 59 -6.04 3.32 0.36
CA ALA A 59 -4.71 2.75 0.49
C ALA A 59 -4.77 1.23 0.71
N GLU A 60 -5.63 0.74 1.61
CA GLU A 60 -5.82 -0.69 1.84
C GLU A 60 -6.30 -1.43 0.57
N LYS A 61 -7.22 -0.81 -0.17
CA LYS A 61 -7.67 -1.32 -1.47
C LYS A 61 -6.54 -1.35 -2.48
N ALA A 62 -5.80 -0.25 -2.64
CA ALA A 62 -4.68 -0.16 -3.56
C ALA A 62 -3.63 -1.25 -3.26
N VAL A 63 -3.29 -1.45 -1.99
CA VAL A 63 -2.40 -2.55 -1.54
C VAL A 63 -2.98 -3.91 -1.93
N SER A 64 -4.26 -4.16 -1.64
CA SER A 64 -4.89 -5.46 -1.92
C SER A 64 -4.92 -5.78 -3.43
N HIS A 65 -5.26 -4.79 -4.26
CA HIS A 65 -5.25 -4.94 -5.72
C HIS A 65 -3.82 -5.15 -6.24
N SER A 66 -2.87 -4.37 -5.76
CA SER A 66 -1.47 -4.45 -6.16
C SER A 66 -0.86 -5.80 -5.79
N LEU A 67 -1.21 -6.36 -4.63
CA LEU A 67 -0.77 -7.69 -4.23
C LEU A 67 -1.26 -8.76 -5.20
N ASN A 68 -2.54 -8.77 -5.55
CA ASN A 68 -3.08 -9.78 -6.46
C ASN A 68 -2.45 -9.67 -7.86
N SER A 69 -2.28 -8.45 -8.37
CA SER A 69 -1.58 -8.20 -9.64
C SER A 69 -0.15 -8.69 -9.58
N ALA A 70 0.56 -8.38 -8.49
CA ALA A 70 1.95 -8.78 -8.29
C ALA A 70 2.09 -10.30 -8.18
N ILE A 71 1.21 -11.00 -7.45
CA ILE A 71 1.21 -12.47 -7.37
C ILE A 71 1.04 -13.08 -8.76
N ASN A 72 0.11 -12.55 -9.56
CA ASN A 72 -0.14 -13.06 -10.90
C ASN A 72 1.06 -12.83 -11.84
N GLU A 73 1.66 -11.64 -11.82
CA GLU A 73 2.85 -11.34 -12.63
C GLU A 73 4.07 -12.14 -12.17
N PHE A 74 4.35 -12.15 -10.87
CA PHE A 74 5.43 -12.92 -10.26
C PHE A 74 5.33 -14.41 -10.60
N SER A 75 4.12 -14.97 -10.53
CA SER A 75 3.87 -16.38 -10.88
C SER A 75 4.09 -16.66 -12.36
N LYS A 76 3.65 -15.74 -13.24
CA LYS A 76 3.87 -15.84 -14.69
C LYS A 76 5.34 -15.71 -15.06
N ASN A 77 6.10 -14.91 -14.32
CA ASN A 77 7.52 -14.65 -14.57
C ASN A 77 8.45 -15.65 -13.88
N GLY A 78 7.92 -16.67 -13.21
CA GLY A 78 8.71 -17.64 -12.45
C GLY A 78 9.52 -17.03 -11.32
N GLY A 79 9.11 -15.88 -10.78
CA GLY A 79 9.81 -15.21 -9.68
C GLY A 79 11.22 -14.70 -9.98
N VAL A 80 11.61 -14.62 -11.26
CA VAL A 80 12.83 -13.94 -11.73
C VAL A 80 12.51 -12.55 -12.27
N ASN A 81 13.54 -11.76 -12.57
CA ASN A 81 13.38 -10.52 -13.32
C ASN A 81 12.62 -10.79 -14.63
N GLY A 82 11.67 -9.93 -15.00
CA GLY A 82 10.87 -10.10 -16.23
C GLY A 82 11.70 -10.26 -17.51
N LYS A 83 12.93 -9.74 -17.55
CA LYS A 83 13.87 -9.92 -18.68
C LYS A 83 14.37 -11.36 -18.85
N CYS A 84 14.23 -12.20 -17.83
CA CYS A 84 14.69 -13.58 -17.82
C CYS A 84 13.69 -14.57 -18.43
N ASN A 85 12.48 -14.12 -18.83
CA ASN A 85 11.47 -14.97 -19.47
C ASN A 85 11.20 -16.28 -18.70
N ASN A 86 11.14 -16.18 -17.37
CA ASN A 86 10.88 -17.28 -16.42
C ASN A 86 12.02 -18.30 -16.31
N LEU A 87 13.19 -18.01 -16.89
CA LEU A 87 14.35 -18.88 -16.83
C LEU A 87 15.07 -18.70 -15.49
N TRP A 88 15.16 -19.79 -14.73
CA TRP A 88 16.05 -19.91 -13.59
C TRP A 88 17.43 -20.31 -14.07
N LYS A 89 18.42 -19.49 -13.70
CA LYS A 89 19.83 -19.78 -13.97
C LYS A 89 20.66 -19.36 -12.75
N PHE A 90 21.21 -20.35 -12.06
CA PHE A 90 21.95 -20.18 -10.82
C PHE A 90 23.32 -19.56 -11.13
N ASN A 91 23.79 -18.54 -10.39
CA ASN A 91 25.00 -17.75 -10.69
C ASN A 91 24.89 -16.88 -11.96
N SER A 92 23.75 -16.22 -12.15
CA SER A 92 23.57 -15.25 -13.23
C SER A 92 22.58 -14.16 -12.80
N ASP A 93 22.38 -13.16 -13.66
CA ASP A 93 21.35 -12.13 -13.45
C ASP A 93 19.91 -12.69 -13.41
N CYS A 94 19.73 -13.96 -13.80
CA CYS A 94 18.48 -14.70 -13.71
C CYS A 94 18.44 -15.69 -12.53
N GLU A 95 19.27 -15.47 -11.51
CA GLU A 95 19.16 -16.18 -10.24
C GLU A 95 17.88 -15.73 -9.50
N PRO A 96 17.01 -16.68 -9.09
CA PRO A 96 15.73 -16.36 -8.45
C PRO A 96 15.91 -15.87 -7.00
N ASP A 97 16.07 -14.57 -6.84
CA ASP A 97 15.85 -13.86 -5.57
C ASP A 97 14.36 -13.56 -5.39
N LEU A 98 13.62 -14.58 -4.97
CA LEU A 98 12.15 -14.60 -4.98
C LEU A 98 11.52 -13.47 -4.16
N GLU A 99 12.05 -13.19 -2.97
CA GLU A 99 11.50 -12.15 -2.10
C GLU A 99 11.73 -10.76 -2.70
N LYS A 100 12.98 -10.46 -3.06
CA LYS A 100 13.34 -9.18 -3.69
C LYS A 100 12.57 -8.96 -4.98
N ASN A 101 12.46 -9.98 -5.83
CA ASN A 101 11.75 -9.89 -7.09
C ASN A 101 10.25 -9.68 -6.87
N PHE A 102 9.64 -10.34 -5.88
CA PHE A 102 8.25 -10.11 -5.52
C PHE A 102 8.03 -8.67 -5.03
N ILE A 103 8.88 -8.16 -4.13
CA ILE A 103 8.80 -6.79 -3.62
C ILE A 103 8.93 -5.78 -4.77
N ASN A 104 9.84 -6.01 -5.72
CA ASN A 104 9.98 -5.13 -6.89
C ASN A 104 8.72 -5.09 -7.75
N VAL A 105 8.12 -6.25 -8.05
CA VAL A 105 6.88 -6.32 -8.82
C VAL A 105 5.73 -5.64 -8.05
N PHE A 106 5.59 -5.94 -6.75
CA PHE A 106 4.56 -5.34 -5.91
C PHE A 106 4.69 -3.80 -5.83
N THR A 107 5.91 -3.29 -5.67
CA THR A 107 6.18 -1.85 -5.64
C THR A 107 5.76 -1.18 -6.95
N ASN A 108 6.08 -1.81 -8.09
CA ASN A 108 5.66 -1.30 -9.40
C ASN A 108 4.14 -1.30 -9.58
N GLU A 109 3.44 -2.33 -9.08
CA GLU A 109 1.97 -2.37 -9.09
C GLU A 109 1.36 -1.29 -8.18
N LEU A 110 1.92 -1.09 -6.99
CA LEU A 110 1.44 -0.10 -6.02
C LEU A 110 1.56 1.33 -6.55
N LEU A 111 2.66 1.64 -7.22
CA LEU A 111 2.91 2.94 -7.83
C LEU A 111 1.86 3.30 -8.91
N LYS A 112 1.24 2.32 -9.58
CA LYS A 112 0.16 2.58 -10.56
C LYS A 112 -1.06 3.23 -9.92
N TYR A 113 -1.23 3.06 -8.61
CA TYR A 113 -2.31 3.67 -7.82
C TYR A 113 -1.87 4.96 -7.11
N GLY A 114 -0.65 5.44 -7.36
CA GLY A 114 -0.12 6.67 -6.76
C GLY A 114 0.36 6.53 -5.31
N TYR A 115 0.55 5.30 -4.83
CA TYR A 115 1.07 5.04 -3.50
C TYR A 115 2.54 4.65 -3.56
N ASP A 116 3.32 5.19 -2.63
CA ASP A 116 4.71 4.82 -2.42
C ASP A 116 4.86 4.25 -1.00
N ALA A 117 5.69 3.21 -0.88
CA ALA A 117 5.90 2.50 0.36
C ALA A 117 7.21 2.95 1.00
N LYS A 118 7.12 3.41 2.25
CA LYS A 118 8.29 3.70 3.08
C LYS A 118 9.05 2.42 3.42
N GLU A 119 8.30 1.34 3.68
CA GLU A 119 8.88 0.04 4.00
C GLU A 119 7.97 -1.10 3.53
N ILE A 120 8.58 -2.16 3.00
CA ILE A 120 7.92 -3.41 2.64
C ILE A 120 8.73 -4.55 3.26
N LYS A 121 8.08 -5.41 4.05
CA LYS A 121 8.70 -6.56 4.72
C LYS A 121 7.86 -7.81 4.48
N ILE A 122 8.52 -8.92 4.15
CA ILE A 122 7.88 -10.23 4.02
C ILE A 122 8.39 -11.12 5.15
N ASN A 123 7.48 -11.64 5.97
CA ASN A 123 7.79 -12.57 7.06
C ASN A 123 6.71 -13.65 7.12
N ASP A 124 7.12 -14.92 7.15
CA ASP A 124 6.21 -16.07 7.31
C ASP A 124 5.00 -16.07 6.37
N ASN A 125 5.23 -15.91 5.06
CA ASN A 125 4.18 -15.77 4.04
C ASN A 125 3.16 -14.64 4.34
N SER A 126 3.55 -13.63 5.10
CA SER A 126 2.79 -12.40 5.28
C SER A 126 3.62 -11.21 4.82
N ILE A 127 2.96 -10.21 4.25
CA ILE A 127 3.58 -8.96 3.85
C ILE A 127 3.06 -7.83 4.73
N THR A 128 3.98 -7.01 5.21
CA THR A 128 3.71 -5.77 5.94
C THR A 128 4.20 -4.61 5.10
N ILE A 129 3.30 -3.66 4.83
CA ILE A 129 3.55 -2.47 4.03
C ILE A 129 3.32 -1.26 4.92
N ILE A 130 4.33 -0.40 5.03
CA ILE A 130 4.22 0.91 5.67
C ILE A 130 4.25 1.95 4.57
N LEU A 131 3.14 2.66 4.39
CA LEU A 131 3.02 3.73 3.40
C LEU A 131 3.54 5.04 3.98
N ASN A 132 3.72 6.04 3.11
CA ASN A 132 3.92 7.40 3.57
C ASN A 132 2.68 7.90 4.34
N ASP A 133 2.92 8.68 5.38
CA ASP A 133 1.85 9.23 6.21
C ASP A 133 0.92 10.12 5.37
N PHE A 134 -0.38 9.98 5.58
CA PHE A 134 -1.33 10.98 5.09
C PHE A 134 -1.21 12.23 5.96
N THR A 135 -0.83 13.36 5.36
CA THR A 135 -0.74 14.64 6.09
C THR A 135 -1.75 15.64 5.54
N TYR A 136 -2.63 16.13 6.42
CA TYR A 136 -3.55 17.23 6.16
C TYR A 136 -3.05 18.49 6.85
N LYS A 137 -2.89 19.58 6.10
CA LYS A 137 -2.51 20.89 6.63
C LYS A 137 -3.47 21.96 6.15
N LYS A 138 -3.98 22.76 7.07
CA LYS A 138 -4.79 23.93 6.75
C LYS A 138 -4.57 25.05 7.76
N GLU A 139 -4.25 26.23 7.25
CA GLU A 139 -4.21 27.45 8.05
C GLU A 139 -5.63 27.97 8.23
N LEU A 140 -6.03 28.15 9.49
CA LEU A 140 -7.31 28.75 9.87
C LEU A 140 -7.02 30.08 10.58
N LYS A 141 -8.04 30.96 10.64
CA LYS A 141 -7.88 32.35 11.12
C LYS A 141 -7.18 32.48 12.48
N ASN A 142 -7.36 31.49 13.37
CA ASN A 142 -6.87 31.55 14.75
C ASN A 142 -5.92 30.39 15.14
N PHE A 143 -5.71 29.39 14.29
CA PHE A 143 -4.78 28.28 14.53
C PHE A 143 -4.45 27.52 13.23
N ASN A 144 -3.39 26.72 13.26
CA ASN A 144 -3.05 25.82 12.17
C ASN A 144 -3.51 24.41 12.50
N LEU A 145 -4.28 23.80 11.61
CA LEU A 145 -4.65 22.40 11.70
C LEU A 145 -3.62 21.56 10.95
N GLU A 146 -2.90 20.72 11.68
CA GLU A 146 -2.05 19.67 11.13
C GLU A 146 -2.51 18.32 11.67
N TYR A 147 -2.83 17.40 10.77
CA TYR A 147 -3.25 16.04 11.08
C TYR A 147 -2.41 15.08 10.25
N SER A 148 -1.80 14.09 10.90
CA SER A 148 -1.05 13.03 10.23
C SER A 148 -1.59 11.67 10.63
N LEU A 149 -1.79 10.79 9.66
CA LEU A 149 -2.24 9.42 9.87
C LEU A 149 -1.21 8.45 9.26
N PRO A 150 -0.47 7.69 10.07
CA PRO A 150 0.39 6.62 9.57
C PRO A 150 -0.47 5.45 9.09
N ILE A 151 -0.16 4.91 7.90
CA ILE A 151 -0.91 3.78 7.32
C ILE A 151 0.02 2.58 7.21
N ALA A 152 -0.35 1.52 7.94
CA ALA A 152 0.35 0.24 7.92
C ALA A 152 -0.63 -0.89 7.59
N VAL A 153 -0.36 -1.61 6.51
CA VAL A 153 -1.21 -2.70 6.02
C VAL A 153 -0.48 -4.02 6.16
N ARG A 154 -1.11 -4.98 6.83
CA ARG A 154 -0.63 -6.37 6.92
C ARG A 154 -1.58 -7.31 6.19
N LYS A 155 -1.05 -8.13 5.29
CA LYS A 155 -1.81 -9.14 4.54
C LYS A 155 -1.06 -10.45 4.51
N GLU A 156 -1.81 -11.55 4.51
CA GLU A 156 -1.26 -12.86 4.18
C GLU A 156 -1.03 -12.93 2.66
N LEU A 157 0.06 -13.56 2.23
CA LEU A 157 0.35 -13.80 0.82
C LEU A 157 -0.34 -15.08 0.36
N ASP A 158 -0.99 -15.02 -0.80
CA ASP A 158 -1.61 -16.19 -1.42
C ASP A 158 -0.60 -17.08 -2.17
N ILE A 159 0.69 -16.75 -2.07
CA ILE A 159 1.83 -17.51 -2.59
C ILE A 159 2.74 -17.93 -1.44
N ASP A 160 3.18 -19.18 -1.47
CA ASP A 160 4.07 -19.74 -0.43
C ASP A 160 5.53 -19.54 -0.83
N LEU A 161 6.08 -18.38 -0.50
CA LEU A 161 7.48 -18.04 -0.80
C LEU A 161 8.46 -18.95 -0.07
N ASN A 162 8.09 -19.46 1.11
CA ASN A 162 8.91 -20.42 1.84
C ASN A 162 9.02 -21.75 1.08
N LYS A 163 7.91 -22.28 0.56
CA LYS A 163 7.92 -23.46 -0.32
C LYS A 163 8.77 -23.22 -1.57
N LEU A 164 8.62 -22.07 -2.21
CA LEU A 164 9.36 -21.75 -3.44
C LEU A 164 10.86 -21.58 -3.19
N ASN A 165 11.27 -20.96 -2.08
CA ASN A 165 12.68 -20.88 -1.69
C ASN A 165 13.26 -22.27 -1.39
N SER A 166 12.52 -23.12 -0.66
CA SER A 166 12.93 -24.51 -0.44
C SER A 166 13.10 -25.28 -1.75
N LEU A 167 12.20 -25.08 -2.71
CA LEU A 167 12.31 -25.69 -4.03
C LEU A 167 13.54 -25.20 -4.81
N LYS A 168 13.79 -23.89 -4.78
CA LYS A 168 14.99 -23.29 -5.37
C LYS A 168 16.25 -23.96 -4.84
N ASP A 169 16.36 -24.11 -3.53
CA ASP A 169 17.52 -24.71 -2.87
C ASP A 169 17.65 -26.20 -3.19
N GLN A 170 16.55 -26.94 -3.22
CA GLN A 170 16.51 -28.36 -3.63
C GLN A 170 17.01 -28.55 -5.06
N VAL A 171 16.52 -27.73 -6.00
CA VAL A 171 16.93 -27.77 -7.39
C VAL A 171 18.40 -27.41 -7.54
N LYS A 172 18.86 -26.33 -6.89
CA LYS A 172 20.26 -25.89 -6.93
C LYS A 172 21.19 -27.00 -6.45
N LYS A 173 20.91 -27.56 -5.28
CA LYS A 173 21.70 -28.66 -4.69
C LYS A 173 21.69 -29.91 -5.57
N CYS A 174 20.54 -30.31 -6.09
CA CYS A 174 20.43 -31.47 -6.98
C CYS A 174 21.29 -31.32 -8.25
N LEU A 175 21.32 -30.11 -8.83
CA LEU A 175 22.13 -29.80 -10.00
C LEU A 175 23.63 -29.76 -9.68
N GLU A 176 24.02 -29.26 -8.50
CA GLU A 176 25.40 -29.30 -7.98
C GLU A 176 25.89 -30.75 -7.78
N GLU A 177 25.02 -31.64 -7.32
CA GLU A 177 25.27 -33.09 -7.20
C GLU A 177 25.30 -33.82 -8.57
N GLY A 178 25.04 -33.12 -9.67
CA GLY A 178 25.08 -33.66 -11.03
C GLY A 178 23.89 -34.56 -11.40
N LYS A 179 22.83 -34.58 -10.58
CA LYS A 179 21.65 -35.43 -10.80
C LYS A 179 20.78 -34.94 -11.97
N PRO A 180 20.00 -35.82 -12.61
CA PRO A 180 19.04 -35.43 -13.64
C PRO A 180 17.96 -34.50 -13.11
N LEU A 181 17.65 -33.43 -13.85
CA LEU A 181 16.73 -32.38 -13.40
C LEU A 181 15.30 -32.86 -13.07
N ASN A 182 14.81 -33.87 -13.80
CA ASN A 182 13.50 -34.51 -13.55
C ASN A 182 13.44 -35.30 -12.24
N THR A 183 14.58 -35.50 -11.56
CA THR A 183 14.65 -36.15 -10.24
C THR A 183 14.84 -35.15 -9.10
N CYS A 184 14.98 -33.86 -9.40
CA CYS A 184 15.31 -32.85 -8.40
C CYS A 184 14.12 -32.42 -7.54
N THR A 185 12.89 -32.62 -8.03
CA THR A 185 11.67 -32.22 -7.34
C THR A 185 10.56 -33.21 -7.62
N ASN A 186 9.53 -33.22 -6.77
CA ASN A 186 8.30 -33.99 -6.98
C ASN A 186 7.21 -33.17 -7.70
N GLU A 187 7.55 -31.96 -8.16
CA GLU A 187 6.59 -31.06 -8.80
C GLU A 187 6.33 -31.50 -10.25
N LYS A 188 5.19 -31.09 -10.82
CA LYS A 188 4.84 -31.46 -12.19
C LYS A 188 5.82 -30.81 -13.18
N THR A 189 6.44 -31.64 -14.02
CA THR A 189 7.42 -31.20 -15.03
C THR A 189 7.00 -31.57 -16.44
N GLU A 190 7.28 -30.68 -17.39
CA GLU A 190 7.18 -30.93 -18.83
C GLU A 190 8.53 -30.65 -19.50
N VAL A 191 8.89 -31.45 -20.50
CA VAL A 191 10.12 -31.27 -21.28
C VAL A 191 9.77 -30.64 -22.62
N GLN A 192 10.36 -29.47 -22.90
CA GLN A 192 10.22 -28.74 -24.16
C GLN A 192 11.63 -28.45 -24.70
N GLU A 193 12.09 -29.25 -25.66
CA GLU A 193 13.47 -29.16 -26.18
C GLU A 193 14.54 -29.24 -25.07
N ASN A 194 15.34 -28.19 -24.89
CA ASN A 194 16.34 -28.06 -23.84
C ASN A 194 15.81 -27.38 -22.56
N LEU A 195 14.50 -27.15 -22.45
CA LEU A 195 13.87 -26.53 -21.30
C LEU A 195 13.07 -27.58 -20.52
N MET A 196 13.32 -27.64 -19.22
CA MET A 196 12.40 -28.30 -18.30
C MET A 196 11.52 -27.22 -17.66
N VAL A 197 10.21 -27.37 -17.84
CA VAL A 197 9.20 -26.45 -17.34
C VAL A 197 8.58 -27.05 -16.08
N PHE A 198 8.60 -26.30 -14.99
CA PHE A 198 7.98 -26.66 -13.72
C PHE A 198 6.71 -25.83 -13.53
N SER A 199 5.63 -26.48 -13.12
CA SER A 199 4.35 -25.82 -12.82
C SER A 199 3.90 -26.19 -11.42
N ILE A 200 3.70 -25.17 -10.58
CA ILE A 200 3.28 -25.33 -9.18
C ILE A 200 1.98 -24.57 -8.99
N GLU A 201 0.91 -25.30 -8.70
CA GLU A 201 -0.35 -24.67 -8.33
C GLU A 201 -0.25 -24.12 -6.90
N ASN A 202 -0.60 -22.84 -6.73
CA ASN A 202 -0.78 -22.30 -5.39
C ASN A 202 -2.07 -22.83 -4.76
N ASN A 203 -2.08 -22.90 -3.43
CA ASN A 203 -3.20 -23.46 -2.68
C ASN A 203 -4.41 -22.51 -2.61
N LYS A 204 -4.19 -21.21 -2.79
CA LYS A 204 -5.20 -20.15 -2.63
C LYS A 204 -5.60 -19.52 -3.95
N ASN A 205 -6.85 -19.07 -4.00
CA ASN A 205 -7.37 -18.29 -5.12
C ASN A 205 -7.04 -16.81 -4.93
N ILE A 206 -6.72 -16.11 -6.01
CA ILE A 206 -6.60 -14.66 -6.04
C ILE A 206 -7.67 -14.04 -6.94
N LEU A 207 -7.99 -12.78 -6.68
CA LEU A 207 -8.86 -11.96 -7.54
C LEU A 207 -8.01 -11.21 -8.56
N ILE A 208 -8.28 -11.42 -9.84
CA ILE A 208 -7.57 -10.78 -10.93
C ILE A 208 -8.48 -9.77 -11.59
N TYR A 209 -7.97 -8.55 -11.71
CA TYR A 209 -8.65 -7.42 -12.30
C TYR A 209 -8.10 -7.21 -13.71
N THR A 210 -8.69 -7.88 -14.70
CA THR A 210 -8.46 -7.65 -16.14
C THR A 210 -9.71 -6.96 -16.72
N GLU A 211 -10.10 -7.25 -17.97
CA GLU A 211 -11.35 -6.74 -18.56
C GLU A 211 -12.60 -7.24 -17.81
N LYS A 212 -12.50 -8.38 -17.12
CA LYS A 212 -13.50 -8.92 -16.19
C LYS A 212 -12.82 -9.33 -14.89
N ILE A 213 -13.54 -9.21 -13.77
CA ILE A 213 -13.05 -9.69 -12.48
C ILE A 213 -13.16 -11.21 -12.48
N GLU A 214 -12.03 -11.88 -12.30
CA GLU A 214 -11.96 -13.34 -12.29
C GLU A 214 -11.25 -13.84 -11.04
N THR A 215 -11.76 -14.93 -10.47
CA THR A 215 -11.10 -15.66 -9.39
C THR A 215 -10.34 -16.83 -9.99
N LYS A 216 -9.02 -16.91 -9.77
CA LYS A 216 -8.22 -18.06 -10.22
C LYS A 216 -7.15 -18.47 -9.22
N LYS A 217 -6.76 -19.75 -9.27
CA LYS A 217 -5.52 -20.21 -8.63
C LYS A 217 -4.32 -19.81 -9.48
N PRO A 218 -3.40 -18.98 -8.97
CA PRO A 218 -2.19 -18.65 -9.72
C PRO A 218 -1.29 -19.89 -9.79
N VAL A 219 -0.85 -20.22 -11.00
CA VAL A 219 0.14 -21.28 -11.23
C VAL A 219 1.50 -20.61 -11.37
N PHE A 220 2.43 -20.95 -10.48
CA PHE A 220 3.81 -20.50 -10.55
C PHE A 220 4.55 -21.35 -11.57
N VAL A 221 5.08 -20.72 -12.62
CA VAL A 221 5.74 -21.41 -13.74
C VAL A 221 7.16 -20.89 -13.89
N PHE A 222 8.15 -21.78 -13.75
CA PHE A 222 9.54 -21.47 -14.05
C PHE A 222 10.17 -22.51 -14.96
N LYS A 223 11.26 -22.14 -15.61
CA LYS A 223 11.96 -22.94 -16.61
C LYS A 223 13.43 -23.07 -16.23
N ILE A 224 14.04 -24.20 -16.53
CA ILE A 224 15.49 -24.39 -16.42
C ILE A 224 16.01 -24.95 -17.74
N ASN A 225 17.08 -24.34 -18.26
CA ASN A 225 17.77 -24.84 -19.43
C ASN A 225 18.68 -25.99 -19.02
N THR A 226 18.41 -27.19 -19.53
CA THR A 226 19.13 -28.42 -19.18
C THR A 226 20.58 -28.42 -19.67
N ARG A 227 20.93 -27.54 -20.62
CA ARG A 227 22.30 -27.37 -21.13
C ARG A 227 23.08 -26.27 -20.41
N ASP A 228 22.40 -25.30 -19.82
CA ASP A 228 23.00 -24.13 -19.20
C ASP A 228 22.20 -23.73 -17.96
N THR A 229 22.49 -24.43 -16.86
CA THR A 229 21.87 -24.18 -15.55
C THR A 229 22.56 -23.03 -14.79
N GLY A 230 23.70 -22.55 -15.30
CA GLY A 230 24.59 -21.59 -14.64
C GLY A 230 25.45 -22.17 -13.50
N ILE A 231 25.28 -23.45 -13.16
CA ILE A 231 26.14 -24.14 -12.20
C ILE A 231 27.38 -24.65 -12.93
N LYS A 232 28.56 -24.11 -12.58
CA LYS A 232 29.83 -24.66 -13.02
C LYS A 232 30.09 -25.94 -12.22
N ARG A 233 30.07 -27.10 -12.86
CA ARG A 233 30.55 -28.33 -12.24
C ARG A 233 32.06 -28.19 -12.07
N GLU A 234 32.54 -28.12 -10.84
CA GLU A 234 33.96 -28.33 -10.59
C GLU A 234 34.28 -29.76 -11.04
N THR A 235 35.06 -29.89 -12.10
CA THR A 235 35.68 -31.15 -12.48
C THR A 235 36.62 -31.53 -11.34
N VAL A 236 36.16 -32.44 -10.48
CA VAL A 236 37.05 -33.16 -9.56
C VAL A 236 37.92 -34.04 -10.45
N PHE A 237 39.17 -33.63 -10.63
CA PHE A 237 40.22 -34.39 -11.30
C PHE A 237 40.68 -35.56 -10.44
#